data_AF-A0A9C9KRF6-F1
#
_entry.id   AF-A0A9C9KRF6-F1
#
_cell.length_a   1.000
_cell.length_b   1.000
_cell.length_c   1.000
_cell.angle_alpha   90.00
_cell.angle_beta   90.00
_cell.angle_gamma   90.00
#
_symmetry.space_group_name_H-M   'P 1'
#
loop_
_entity.id
_entity.type
_entity.pdbx_description
1 polymer ?
#
loop_
_entity_poly.entity_id
_entity_poly.type
_entity_poly.pdbx_seq_one_letter_code
_entity_poly.pdbx_strand_id
1 'polypeptide(L)' 'MNWLDKISFTVLIVLSLTLGLAPFAPEPHLWEKLKLLASGDLSRPIDIFDLVLHGSAPALLTLKALFLLKRST' A
#
# COMPACT_ATOMS: atom_id res chain seq x y z
N MET A 1 -2.61 20.38 11.27
CA MET A 1 -3.42 19.82 10.16
C MET A 1 -2.62 18.71 9.50
N ASN A 2 -2.87 17.45 9.86
CA ASN A 2 -2.24 16.34 9.16
C ASN A 2 -2.92 16.27 7.78
N TRP A 3 -2.15 16.44 6.71
CA TRP A 3 -2.68 16.35 5.34
C TRP A 3 -3.38 15.01 5.08
N LEU A 4 -2.97 13.96 5.78
CA LEU A 4 -3.59 12.63 5.77
C LEU A 4 -5.04 12.61 6.29
N ASP A 5 -5.42 13.55 7.17
CA ASP A 5 -6.80 13.66 7.67
C ASP A 5 -7.76 14.13 6.56
N LYS A 6 -7.25 14.84 5.54
CA LYS A 6 -8.05 15.36 4.42
C LYS A 6 -8.41 14.28 3.40
N ILE A 7 -7.70 13.15 3.39
CA ILE A 7 -7.94 12.05 2.46
C ILE A 7 -9.03 11.15 3.07
N SER A 8 -10.14 10.90 2.37
CA SER A 8 -11.21 10.04 2.87
C SER A 8 -10.74 8.60 3.10
N PHE A 9 -11.18 7.97 4.20
CA PHE A 9 -10.94 6.54 4.43
C PHE A 9 -11.54 5.69 3.30
N THR A 10 -12.72 6.06 2.79
CA THR A 10 -13.36 5.36 1.68
C THR A 10 -12.46 5.33 0.44
N VAL A 11 -11.82 6.46 0.11
CA VAL A 11 -10.90 6.54 -1.04
C VAL A 11 -9.69 5.62 -0.83
N LEU A 12 -9.07 5.66 0.36
CA LEU A 12 -7.92 4.79 0.67
C LEU A 12 -8.30 3.31 0.67
N ILE A 13 -9.47 2.96 1.20
CA ILE A 13 -9.98 1.57 1.20
C ILE A 13 -10.22 1.10 -0.23
N VAL A 14 -10.94 1.87 -1.05
CA VAL A 14 -11.22 1.50 -2.45
C VAL A 14 -9.91 1.33 -3.22
N LEU A 15 -8.99 2.29 -3.15
CA LEU A 15 -7.70 2.19 -3.83
C LEU A 15 -6.84 1.03 -3.32
N SER A 16 -6.86 0.73 -2.01
CA SER A 16 -6.13 -0.42 -1.47
C SER A 16 -6.70 -1.73 -1.98
N LEU A 17 -8.03 -1.85 -2.05
CA LEU A 17 -8.70 -3.05 -2.52
C LEU A 17 -8.60 -3.22 -4.04
N THR A 18 -8.58 -2.15 -4.83
CA THR A 18 -8.52 -2.25 -6.29
C THR A 18 -7.10 -2.20 -6.81
N LEU A 19 -6.35 -1.14 -6.53
CA LEU A 19 -4.99 -0.96 -7.04
C LEU A 19 -3.98 -1.76 -6.20
N GLY A 20 -4.12 -1.76 -4.87
CA GLY A 20 -3.15 -2.42 -4.00
C GLY A 20 -3.15 -3.95 -4.10
N LEU A 21 -4.30 -4.55 -4.41
CA LEU A 21 -4.45 -5.99 -4.57
C LEU A 21 -4.40 -6.45 -6.04
N ALA A 22 -4.27 -5.53 -7.00
CA ALA A 22 -4.19 -5.92 -8.40
C ALA A 22 -2.83 -6.57 -8.73
N PRO A 23 -2.81 -7.54 -9.66
CA PRO A 23 -3.95 -8.34 -10.11
C PRO A 23 -4.41 -9.31 -9.01
N PHE A 24 -5.72 -9.58 -8.91
CA PHE A 24 -6.26 -10.44 -7.85
C PHE A 24 -5.87 -11.93 -8.01
N ALA A 25 -5.46 -12.35 -9.21
CA ALA A 25 -5.02 -13.70 -9.52
C ALA A 25 -3.92 -13.68 -10.59
N PRO A 26 -2.99 -14.65 -10.59
CA PRO A 26 -2.84 -15.74 -9.60
C PRO A 26 -2.30 -15.26 -8.25
N GLU A 27 -1.55 -14.14 -8.22
CA GLU A 27 -0.98 -13.54 -7.02
C GLU A 27 -0.91 -12.00 -7.17
N PRO A 28 -1.27 -11.21 -6.15
CA PRO A 28 -1.15 -9.75 -6.19
C PRO A 28 0.28 -9.29 -6.42
N HIS A 29 0.47 -8.28 -7.28
CA HIS A 29 1.80 -7.72 -7.57
C HIS A 29 2.48 -7.26 -6.29
N LEU A 30 1.74 -6.59 -5.40
CA LEU A 30 2.28 -6.14 -4.12
C LEU A 30 2.91 -7.29 -3.33
N TRP A 31 2.28 -8.46 -3.30
CA TRP A 31 2.78 -9.61 -2.56
C TRP A 31 4.01 -10.24 -3.23
N GLU A 32 4.00 -10.39 -4.56
CA GLU A 32 5.17 -10.81 -5.32
C GLU A 32 6.39 -9.90 -5.06
N LYS A 33 6.20 -8.57 -5.15
CA LYS A 33 7.29 -7.61 -4.96
C LYS A 33 7.78 -7.56 -3.51
N LEU A 34 6.91 -7.78 -2.53
CA LEU A 34 7.33 -7.91 -1.13
C LEU A 34 8.22 -9.14 -0.89
N LYS A 35 7.95 -10.27 -1.57
CA LYS A 35 8.84 -11.44 -1.52
C LYS A 35 10.20 -11.14 -2.14
N LEU A 36 10.22 -10.49 -3.31
CA LEU A 36 11.47 -10.07 -3.96
C LEU A 36 12.27 -9.10 -3.08
N LEU A 37 11.59 -8.19 -2.38
CA LEU A 37 12.23 -7.29 -1.43
C LEU A 37 12.83 -8.07 -0.26
N ALA A 38 12.10 -9.03 0.29
CA ALA A 38 12.55 -9.85 1.40
C ALA A 38 13.69 -10.80 1.04
N SER A 39 13.77 -11.28 -0.21
CA SER A 39 14.88 -12.10 -0.71
C SER A 39 16.11 -11.29 -1.14
N GLY A 40 15.98 -9.97 -1.27
CA GLY A 40 17.05 -9.09 -1.75
C GLY A 40 17.17 -9.04 -3.29
N ASP A 41 16.20 -9.62 -4.02
CA ASP A 41 16.22 -9.71 -5.47
C ASP A 41 15.48 -8.54 -6.18
N LEU A 42 14.88 -7.63 -5.41
CA LEU A 42 14.17 -6.45 -5.94
C LEU A 42 15.15 -5.41 -6.53
N SER A 43 15.65 -5.69 -7.72
CA SER A 43 16.71 -4.92 -8.40
C SER A 43 16.22 -4.20 -9.66
N ARG A 44 15.17 -4.70 -10.31
CA ARG A 44 14.67 -4.13 -11.56
C ARG A 44 13.84 -2.88 -11.26
N PRO A 45 14.07 -1.74 -11.97
CA PRO A 45 13.31 -0.52 -11.75
C PRO A 45 11.80 -0.68 -11.86
N ILE A 46 11.33 -1.56 -12.75
CA ILE A 46 9.90 -1.85 -12.90
C ILE A 46 9.32 -2.55 -11.67
N ASP A 47 10.07 -3.46 -11.04
CA ASP A 47 9.62 -4.18 -9.86
C ASP A 47 9.55 -3.24 -8.64
N ILE A 48 10.49 -2.30 -8.55
CA ILE A 48 10.48 -1.22 -7.54
C ILE A 48 9.28 -0.28 -7.77
N PHE A 49 9.04 0.11 -9.03
CA PHE A 49 7.89 0.94 -9.39
C PHE A 49 6.58 0.23 -9.03
N ASP A 50 6.44 -1.06 -9.37
CA ASP A 50 5.26 -1.84 -9.03
C ASP A 50 5.04 -1.92 -7.52
N LEU A 51 6.09 -2.14 -6.74
CA LEU A 51 6.02 -2.14 -5.28
C LEU A 51 5.49 -0.80 -4.74
N VAL A 52 6.03 0.31 -5.23
CA VAL A 52 5.62 1.65 -4.79
C VAL A 52 4.19 1.95 -5.23
N LEU A 53 3.84 1.65 -6.47
CA LEU A 53 2.51 1.92 -7.03
C LEU A 53 1.43 1.17 -6.25
N HIS A 54 1.56 -0.15 -6.12
CA HIS A 54 0.56 -0.99 -5.46
C HIS A 54 0.63 -0.85 -3.93
N GLY A 55 1.81 -0.58 -3.36
CA GLY A 55 2.00 -0.39 -1.92
C GLY A 55 1.55 0.97 -1.38
N SER A 56 1.43 2.00 -2.24
CA SER A 56 1.14 3.37 -1.81
C SER A 56 -0.19 3.52 -1.05
N ALA A 57 -1.30 3.03 -1.61
CA ALA A 57 -2.62 3.16 -0.99
C ALA A 57 -2.76 2.34 0.31
N PRO A 58 -2.36 1.05 0.36
CA PRO A 58 -2.35 0.27 1.60
C PRO A 58 -1.46 0.88 2.69
N ALA A 59 -0.29 1.41 2.32
CA ALA A 59 0.61 2.07 3.28
C ALA A 59 -0.03 3.34 3.87
N LEU A 60 -0.63 4.19 3.04
CA LEU A 60 -1.34 5.39 3.50
C LEU A 60 -2.55 5.05 4.37
N LEU A 61 -3.32 4.02 4.00
CA LEU A 61 -4.45 3.52 4.79
C LEU A 61 -3.98 3.08 6.18
N THR A 62 -2.90 2.28 6.23
CA THR A 62 -2.31 1.78 7.47
C THR A 62 -1.80 2.93 8.35
N LEU A 63 -1.04 3.87 7.78
CA LEU A 63 -0.56 5.04 8.50
C LEU A 63 -1.72 5.87 9.08
N LYS A 64 -2.79 6.06 8.30
CA LYS A 64 -3.97 6.82 8.75
C LYS A 64 -4.67 6.11 9.91
N ALA A 65 -4.84 4.79 9.82
CA ALA A 65 -5.42 3.98 10.89
C ALA A 65 -4.57 4.06 12.17
N LEU A 66 -3.26 3.94 12.07
CA LEU A 66 -2.35 4.06 13.23
C LEU A 66 -2.42 5.43 13.90
N PHE A 67 -2.48 6.52 13.12
CA PHE A 67 -2.64 7.86 13.69
C PHE A 67 -4.02 8.08 14.31
N LEU A 68 -5.07 7.48 13.76
CA LEU A 68 -6.39 7.51 14.38
C LEU A 68 -6.36 6.80 15.74
N LEU A 69 -5.80 5.59 15.80
CA LEU A 69 -5.69 4.82 17.05
C LEU A 69 -4.89 5.58 18.11
N LYS A 70 -3.76 6.19 17.74
CA LYS A 70 -2.93 6.99 18.66
C LYS A 70 -3.63 8.25 19.19
N ARG A 71 -4.60 8.80 18.45
CA ARG A 71 -5.40 9.95 18.90
C ARG A 71 -6.55 9.56 19.82
N SER A 72 -6.95 8.28 19.81
CA SER A 72 -8.04 7.76 20.62
C SER A 72 -7.59 7.23 21.99
N THR A 73 -6.28 7.18 22.24
CA THR A 73 -5.63 6.87 23.53
C THR A 73 -5.09 8.13 24.18
#